data_AF-A0A6M3JGX3-F1
#
_entry.id   AF-A0A6M3JGX3-F1
#
_cell.length_a   1.000
_cell.length_b   1.000
_cell.length_c   1.000
_cell.angle_alpha   90.00
_cell.angle_beta   90.00
_cell.angle_gamma   90.00
#
_symmetry.space_group_name_H-M   'P 1'
#
loop_
_entity.id
_entity.type
_entity.pdbx_description
1 polymer ?
#
loop_
_entity_poly.entity_id
_entity_poly.type
_entity_poly.pdbx_seq_one_letter_code
_entity_poly.pdbx_strand_id
1 'polypeptide(L)' 'MTDYYRVRATMLTGSETGSMIRKCDFGLFLTSEAAEQCMIALAGRAGITGGDIEHVSHSNAMLSRERPRKGER' A
#
# COMPACT_ATOMS: atom_id res chain seq x y z
N MET A 1 11.06 -10.80 15.26
CA MET A 1 11.25 -9.99 14.05
C MET A 1 10.18 -10.45 13.08
N THR A 2 9.28 -9.58 12.66
CA THR A 2 8.20 -9.96 11.72
C THR A 2 8.51 -9.31 10.39
N ASP A 3 8.58 -10.16 9.37
CA ASP A 3 8.77 -9.73 8.00
C ASP A 3 7.43 -9.37 7.39
N TYR A 4 7.42 -8.25 6.65
CA TYR A 4 6.26 -7.75 5.97
C TYR A 4 6.58 -7.45 4.51
N TYR A 5 5.56 -7.39 3.69
CA TYR A 5 5.63 -7.04 2.27
C TYR A 5 4.82 -5.78 2.06
N ARG A 6 5.48 -4.69 1.67
CA ARG A 6 4.82 -3.42 1.37
C ARG A 6 4.52 -3.33 -0.11
N VAL A 7 3.27 -3.04 -0.45
CA VAL A 7 2.86 -2.83 -1.85
C VAL A 7 2.84 -1.35 -2.16
N ARG A 8 3.60 -0.95 -3.19
CA ARG A 8 3.62 0.40 -3.73
C ARG A 8 3.14 0.39 -5.17
N ALA A 9 2.32 1.36 -5.54
CA ALA A 9 1.96 1.56 -6.93
C ALA A 9 2.14 3.01 -7.37
N THR A 10 2.53 3.15 -8.63
CA THR A 10 2.70 4.43 -9.31
C THR A 10 1.35 4.81 -9.91
N MET A 11 0.77 5.88 -9.39
CA MET A 11 -0.49 6.45 -9.85
C MET A 11 -0.23 7.63 -10.78
N LEU A 12 -0.84 7.60 -11.95
CA LEU A 12 -1.12 8.76 -12.78
C LEU A 12 -2.39 9.43 -12.27
N THR A 13 -2.24 10.57 -11.62
CA THR A 13 -3.37 11.43 -11.30
C THR A 13 -3.39 12.60 -12.27
N GLY A 14 -4.40 12.65 -13.13
CA GLY A 14 -4.62 13.76 -14.05
C GLY A 14 -5.71 14.70 -13.53
N SER A 15 -5.47 16.01 -13.66
CA SER A 15 -6.53 17.02 -13.71
C SER A 15 -6.48 17.72 -15.06
N GLU A 16 -7.49 18.54 -15.39
CA GLU A 16 -7.53 19.35 -16.63
C GLU A 16 -6.29 20.25 -16.81
N THR A 17 -5.50 20.47 -15.75
CA THR A 17 -4.32 21.35 -15.75
C THR A 17 -2.97 20.62 -15.75
N GLY A 18 -2.96 19.28 -15.72
CA GLY A 18 -1.71 18.50 -15.82
C GLY A 18 -1.80 17.09 -15.22
N SER A 19 -0.91 16.22 -15.68
CA SER A 19 -0.73 14.86 -15.15
C SER A 19 0.40 14.82 -14.13
N MET A 20 0.16 14.25 -12.95
CA MET A 20 1.17 13.98 -11.93
C MET A 20 1.37 12.47 -11.78
N ILE A 21 2.64 12.07 -11.64
CA ILE A 21 3.04 10.69 -11.31
C ILE A 21 3.39 10.66 -9.82
N ARG A 22 2.71 9.82 -9.04
CA ARG A 22 2.99 9.66 -7.61
C ARG A 22 3.09 8.19 -7.22
N LYS A 23 4.09 7.84 -6.40
CA LYS A 23 4.12 6.55 -5.70
C LYS A 23 3.24 6.60 -4.44
N CYS A 24 2.35 5.62 -4.30
CA CYS A 24 1.45 5.49 -3.16
C CYS A 24 1.64 4.11 -2.50
N ASP A 25 1.66 4.08 -1.17
CA ASP A 25 1.62 2.83 -0.40
C ASP A 25 0.16 2.34 -0.33
N PHE A 26 -0.09 1.11 -0.74
CA PHE A 26 -1.44 0.51 -0.76
C PHE A 26 -1.69 -0.43 0.43
N GLY A 27 -0.64 -0.99 1.00
CA GLY A 27 -0.79 -1.90 2.14
C GLY A 27 0.51 -2.53 2.60
N LEU A 28 0.43 -3.15 3.76
CA LEU A 28 1.47 -3.96 4.37
C LEU A 28 0.90 -5.35 4.64
N PHE A 29 1.56 -6.38 4.11
CA PHE A 29 1.08 -7.76 4.10
C PHE A 29 2.05 -8.67 4.85
N LEU A 30 1.55 -9.73 5.49
CA LEU A 30 2.38 -10.71 6.21
C LEU A 30 3.01 -11.75 5.28
N THR A 31 2.48 -11.92 4.08
CA THR A 31 2.97 -12.90 3.09
C THR A 31 3.16 -12.22 1.73
N SER A 32 4.12 -12.73 0.94
CA SER A 32 4.35 -12.26 -0.43
C SER A 32 3.12 -12.50 -1.31
N GLU A 33 2.45 -13.65 -1.14
CA GLU A 33 1.25 -14.02 -1.89
C GLU A 33 0.13 -12.99 -1.72
N ALA A 34 -0.12 -12.52 -0.49
CA ALA A 34 -1.14 -11.49 -0.25
C ALA A 34 -0.75 -10.14 -0.87
N ALA A 35 0.54 -9.79 -0.85
CA ALA A 35 1.04 -8.59 -1.53
C ALA A 35 0.93 -8.69 -3.05
N GLU A 36 1.20 -9.87 -3.63
CA GLU A 36 1.05 -10.15 -5.06
C GLU A 36 -0.41 -10.06 -5.51
N GLN A 37 -1.34 -10.64 -4.76
CA GLN A 37 -2.77 -10.50 -5.03
C GLN A 37 -3.22 -9.04 -4.99
N CYS A 38 -2.69 -8.24 -4.06
CA CYS A 38 -2.93 -6.80 -4.03
C CYS A 38 -2.39 -6.12 -5.29
N MET A 39 -1.15 -6.41 -5.69
CA MET A 39 -0.55 -5.87 -6.91
C MET A 39 -1.36 -6.21 -8.18
N ILE A 40 -1.84 -7.45 -8.30
CA ILE A 40 -2.70 -7.87 -9.42
C ILE A 40 -4.00 -7.07 -9.41
N ALA A 41 -4.62 -6.89 -8.25
CA ALA A 41 -5.84 -6.09 -8.12
C ALA A 41 -5.61 -4.61 -8.47
N LEU A 42 -4.41 -4.08 -8.26
CA LEU A 42 -4.03 -2.71 -8.63
C LEU A 42 -3.75 -2.55 -10.12
N ALA A 43 -3.15 -3.55 -10.77
CA ALA A 43 -2.85 -3.50 -12.21
C ALA A 43 -4.10 -3.30 -13.08
N GLY A 44 -5.28 -3.71 -12.61
CA GLY A 44 -6.56 -3.49 -13.30
C GLY A 44 -7.20 -2.12 -13.06
N ARG A 45 -6.62 -1.24 -12.22
CA ARG A 45 -7.22 0.07 -11.91
C ARG A 45 -6.75 1.15 -12.87
N ALA A 46 -7.71 1.91 -13.40
CA ALA A 46 -7.43 3.09 -14.20
C ALA A 46 -6.55 4.08 -13.40
N GLY A 47 -5.51 4.58 -14.06
CA GLY A 47 -4.55 5.51 -13.44
C GLY A 47 -3.42 4.84 -12.66
N ILE A 48 -3.27 3.52 -12.68
CA ILE A 48 -2.05 2.84 -12.16
C ILE A 48 -1.17 2.42 -13.35
N THR A 49 0.09 2.81 -13.34
CA THR A 49 1.04 2.53 -14.45
C THR A 49 2.15 1.57 -14.10
N GLY A 50 2.22 1.16 -12.83
CA GLY A 50 3.18 0.19 -12.35
C GLY A 50 3.15 0.10 -10.84
N GLY A 51 3.97 -0.77 -10.29
CA GLY A 51 4.15 -0.89 -8.85
C GLY A 51 5.25 -1.88 -8.52
N ASP A 52 5.62 -1.90 -7.25
CA ASP A 52 6.68 -2.72 -6.69
C ASP A 52 6.25 -3.27 -5.32
N ILE A 53 6.73 -4.47 -5.01
CA ILE A 53 6.58 -5.08 -3.68
C ILE A 53 7.94 -5.00 -3.00
N GLU A 54 8.00 -4.34 -1.85
CA GLU A 54 9.21 -4.22 -1.05
C GLU A 54 9.14 -5.16 0.15
N HIS A 55 10.19 -5.93 0.39
CA HIS A 55 10.33 -6.71 1.62
C HIS A 55 10.81 -5.80 2.74
N VAL A 56 9.98 -5.64 3.76
CA VAL A 56 10.17 -4.74 4.87
C VAL A 56 10.28 -5.55 6.15
N SER A 57 11.52 -5.79 6.58
CA SER A 57 11.76 -6.41 7.89
C SER A 57 11.66 -5.34 8.97
N HIS A 58 10.71 -5.48 9.89
CA HIS A 58 10.48 -4.47 10.94
C HIS A 58 10.53 -5.11 12.33
N SER A 59 11.55 -4.75 13.11
CA SER A 59 11.56 -4.94 14.57
C SER A 59 10.62 -3.96 15.30
N ASN A 60 10.12 -2.92 14.61
CA ASN A 60 9.32 -1.81 15.19
C ASN A 60 8.09 -1.43 14.34
N ALA A 61 7.45 -2.37 13.65
CA ALA A 61 6.12 -2.14 13.10
C ALA A 61 5.13 -2.10 14.27
N MET A 62 5.13 -0.99 15.02
CA MET A 62 3.94 -0.62 15.77
C MET A 62 2.84 -0.54 14.73
N LEU A 63 1.98 -1.55 14.71
CA LEU A 63 0.57 -1.34 14.44
C LEU A 63 0.27 -0.01 15.14
N SER A 64 0.12 1.06 14.38
CA SER A 64 -0.60 2.23 14.84
C SER A 64 -1.97 1.67 15.15
N ARG A 65 -2.13 1.12 16.36
CA ARG A 65 -3.40 0.78 16.96
C ARG A 65 -4.15 2.07 16.76
N GLU A 66 -5.08 2.09 15.81
CA GLU A 66 -6.10 3.11 15.78
C GLU A 66 -6.57 3.17 17.22
N ARG A 67 -6.24 4.28 17.90
CA ARG A 67 -6.62 4.43 19.29
C ARG A 67 -8.11 4.10 19.32
N PRO A 68 -8.57 3.17 20.16
CA PRO A 68 -10.00 2.93 20.27
C PRO A 68 -10.65 4.30 20.47
N ARG A 69 -11.53 4.71 19.55
CA ARG A 69 -12.29 5.94 19.74
C ARG A 69 -13.00 5.76 21.07
N LYS A 70 -12.67 6.62 22.02
CA LYS A 70 -13.32 6.68 23.34
C LYS A 70 -14.83 6.81 23.11
N GLY A 71 -15.61 5.75 23.27
CA GLY A 71 -17.06 5.84 23.09
C GLY A 71 -17.86 4.61 22.66
N GLU A 72 -17.32 3.39 22.66
CA GLU A 72 -18.18 2.19 22.61
C GLU A 72 -18.47 1.74 24.04
N ARG A 73 -19.76 1.75 24.39
CA ARG A 73 -20.29 1.41 25.72
C ARG A 73 -20.33 -0.10 25.93
#